data_AF-A5GVV4-F1
#
_entry.id   AF-A5GVV4-F1
#
_cell.length_a   1.000
_cell.length_b   1.000
_cell.length_c   1.000
_cell.angle_alpha   90.00
_cell.angle_beta   90.00
_cell.angle_gamma   90.00
#
_symmetry.space_group_name_H-M   'P 1'
#
loop_
_entity.id
_entity.type
_entity.pdbx_description
1 polymer ?
#
loop_
_entity_poly.entity_id
_entity_poly.type
_entity_poly.pdbx_seq_one_letter_code
_entity_poly.pdbx_strand_id
1 'polypeptide(L)'
;MFLRLAAQYQDLVKDLVLTLEALAEGLKQQGVAASCYSCGTDGSHGASFVADMTDGHAVRFLVTGLGISWVEMRNGVELVKLEGAEAIQELDRLSCHLRSLQRSEAVEA
;
A
#
# COMPACT_ATOMS: atom_id res chain seq x y z
N MET A 1 -1.72 28.67 5.62
CA MET A 1 -1.04 27.71 4.72
C MET A 1 -0.67 26.42 5.46
N PHE A 2 0.18 26.46 6.49
CA PHE A 2 0.65 25.25 7.19
C PHE A 2 -0.45 24.39 7.81
N LEU A 3 -1.44 24.98 8.49
CA LEU A 3 -2.58 24.24 9.05
C LEU A 3 -3.43 23.56 7.97
N ARG A 4 -3.58 24.20 6.80
CA ARG A 4 -4.29 23.61 5.66
C ARG A 4 -3.53 22.41 5.11
N LEU A 5 -2.20 22.51 5.00
CA LEU A 5 -1.36 21.41 4.55
C LEU A 5 -1.44 20.21 5.52
N ALA A 6 -1.42 20.46 6.83
CA ALA A 6 -1.57 19.42 7.84
C ALA A 6 -2.95 18.72 7.76
N ALA A 7 -4.02 19.48 7.59
CA ALA A 7 -5.37 18.91 7.41
C ALA A 7 -5.47 18.08 6.12
N GLN A 8 -4.93 18.59 5.01
CA GLN A 8 -4.88 17.85 3.74
C GLN A 8 -4.09 16.55 3.86
N TYR A 9 -3.00 16.55 4.62
CA TYR A 9 -2.23 15.33 4.86
C TYR A 9 -3.01 14.32 5.72
N GLN A 10 -3.76 14.78 6.73
CA GLN A 10 -4.62 13.89 7.52
C GLN A 10 -5.72 13.23 6.68
N ASP A 11 -6.33 13.98 5.76
CA ASP A 11 -7.34 13.44 4.85
C ASP A 11 -6.69 12.45 3.86
N LEU A 12 -5.51 12.77 3.32
CA LEU A 12 -4.72 11.84 2.50
C LEU A 12 -4.40 10.54 3.23
N VAL A 13 -4.01 10.60 4.51
CA VAL A 13 -3.73 9.40 5.32
C VAL A 13 -4.96 8.50 5.39
N LYS A 14 -6.16 9.05 5.66
CA LYS A 14 -7.40 8.28 5.72
C LYS A 14 -7.73 7.61 4.38
N ASP A 15 -7.61 8.34 3.28
CA ASP A 15 -7.86 7.81 1.94
C ASP A 15 -6.87 6.70 1.58
N LEU A 16 -5.60 6.85 1.98
CA LEU A 16 -4.59 5.81 1.80
C LEU A 16 -4.92 4.57 2.63
N VAL A 17 -5.37 4.69 3.88
CA VAL A 17 -5.76 3.52 4.69
C VAL A 17 -6.83 2.71 4.00
N LEU A 18 -7.91 3.35 3.53
CA LEU A 18 -9.00 2.68 2.80
C LEU A 18 -8.49 2.03 1.51
N THR A 19 -7.59 2.71 0.79
CA THR A 19 -6.99 2.20 -0.44
C THR A 19 -6.15 0.95 -0.17
N LEU A 20 -5.36 0.94 0.90
CA LEU A 20 -4.50 -0.18 1.27
C LEU A 20 -5.29 -1.40 1.73
N GLU A 21 -6.40 -1.19 2.45
CA GLU A 21 -7.32 -2.26 2.82
C GLU A 21 -7.94 -2.93 1.59
N ALA A 22 -8.45 -2.12 0.64
CA ALA A 22 -8.98 -2.63 -0.62
C ALA A 22 -7.92 -3.32 -1.49
N LEU A 23 -6.70 -2.78 -1.53
CA LEU A 23 -5.59 -3.36 -2.29
C LEU A 23 -5.17 -4.73 -1.72
N ALA A 24 -5.09 -4.85 -0.39
CA ALA A 24 -4.78 -6.12 0.26
C ALA A 24 -5.84 -7.18 -0.06
N GLU A 25 -7.11 -6.81 -0.04
CA GLU A 25 -8.20 -7.73 -0.38
C GLU A 25 -8.16 -8.14 -1.86
N GLY A 26 -7.95 -7.19 -2.77
CA GLY A 26 -7.84 -7.50 -4.19
C GLY A 26 -6.64 -8.40 -4.53
N LEU A 27 -5.50 -8.22 -3.87
CA LEU A 27 -4.34 -9.10 -4.03
C LEU A 27 -4.60 -10.52 -3.53
N LYS A 28 -5.27 -10.68 -2.38
CA LYS A 28 -5.67 -12.01 -1.87
C LYS A 28 -6.57 -12.75 -2.85
N GLN A 29 -7.50 -12.06 -3.50
CA GLN A 29 -8.39 -12.65 -4.50
C GLN A 29 -7.63 -13.17 -5.73
N GLN A 30 -6.45 -12.61 -6.01
CA GLN A 30 -5.54 -13.07 -7.06
C GLN A 30 -4.50 -14.09 -6.56
N GLY A 31 -4.67 -14.62 -5.34
CA GLY A 31 -3.76 -15.62 -4.75
C GLY A 31 -2.47 -15.05 -4.17
N VAL A 32 -2.32 -13.73 -4.07
CA VAL A 32 -1.15 -13.07 -3.46
C VAL A 32 -1.40 -12.90 -1.96
N ALA A 33 -0.46 -13.36 -1.12
CA ALA A 33 -0.56 -13.17 0.32
C ALA A 33 -0.34 -11.70 0.68
N ALA A 34 -1.42 -10.99 1.03
CA ALA A 34 -1.37 -9.58 1.40
C ALA A 34 -2.14 -9.31 2.69
N SER A 35 -1.70 -8.30 3.45
CA SER A 35 -2.34 -7.85 4.69
C SER A 35 -2.24 -6.33 4.82
N CYS A 36 -3.24 -5.74 5.47
CA CYS A 36 -3.23 -4.34 5.85
C CYS A 36 -3.65 -4.24 7.32
N TYR A 37 -2.85 -3.54 8.12
CA TYR A 37 -3.14 -3.26 9.53
C TYR A 37 -3.28 -1.75 9.70
N SER A 38 -4.50 -1.28 9.97
CA SER A 38 -4.78 0.12 10.29
C SER A 38 -4.56 0.40 11.79
N CYS A 39 -4.07 1.61 12.10
CA CYS A 39 -3.88 2.07 13.46
C CYS A 39 -5.10 2.91 13.89
N GLY A 40 -5.74 2.51 14.99
CA GLY A 40 -6.95 3.16 15.50
C GLY A 40 -8.24 2.60 14.91
N THR A 41 -9.38 3.02 15.48
CA THR A 41 -10.72 2.53 15.09
C THR A 41 -11.33 3.24 13.89
N ASP A 42 -10.75 4.36 13.47
CA ASP A 42 -11.29 5.24 12.41
C ASP A 42 -10.34 5.39 11.21
N GLY A 43 -9.23 4.64 11.17
CA GLY A 43 -8.23 4.70 10.10
C GLY A 43 -7.47 6.03 10.02
N SER A 44 -7.61 6.92 11.01
CA SER A 44 -7.05 8.27 10.94
C SER A 44 -5.56 8.36 11.30
N HIS A 45 -4.98 7.30 11.87
CA HIS A 45 -3.61 7.32 12.37
C HIS A 45 -2.59 6.64 11.44
N GLY A 46 -3.05 6.02 10.35
CA GLY A 46 -2.21 5.37 9.35
C GLY A 46 -2.39 3.86 9.28
N ALA A 47 -1.58 3.21 8.44
CA ALA A 47 -1.64 1.78 8.21
C ALA A 47 -0.29 1.21 7.75
N SER A 48 -0.10 -0.07 8.02
CA SER A 48 0.98 -0.89 7.45
C SER A 48 0.38 -1.94 6.54
N PHE A 49 0.68 -1.82 5.24
CA PHE A 49 0.36 -2.79 4.22
C PHE A 49 1.59 -3.65 3.93
N VAL A 50 1.39 -4.96 3.76
CA VAL A 50 2.42 -5.92 3.35
C VAL A 50 1.85 -6.84 2.27
N ALA A 51 2.62 -7.07 1.22
CA ALA A 51 2.34 -8.13 0.25
C ALA A 51 3.58 -9.00 0.05
N ASP A 52 3.41 -10.31 0.25
CA ASP A 52 4.39 -11.32 -0.06
C ASP A 52 4.28 -11.69 -1.53
N MET A 53 5.32 -11.35 -2.27
CA MET A 53 5.51 -11.67 -3.67
C MET A 53 6.23 -13.02 -3.79
N THR A 54 6.53 -13.45 -5.01
CA THR A 54 7.24 -14.71 -5.25
C THR A 54 8.71 -14.66 -4.79
N ASP A 55 9.30 -15.82 -4.56
CA ASP A 55 10.75 -16.00 -4.28
C ASP A 55 11.29 -15.25 -3.05
N GLY A 56 10.45 -15.15 -2.01
CA GLY A 56 10.78 -14.52 -0.75
C GLY A 56 10.90 -13.00 -0.84
N HIS A 57 10.47 -12.41 -1.96
CA HIS A 57 10.34 -10.96 -2.11
C HIS A 57 9.06 -10.49 -1.42
N ALA A 58 9.14 -9.41 -0.67
CA ALA A 58 8.00 -8.81 0.00
C ALA A 58 8.09 -7.31 -0.06
N VAL A 59 6.93 -6.66 -0.17
CA VAL A 59 6.82 -5.19 -0.16
C VAL A 59 6.04 -4.76 1.07
N ARG A 60 6.46 -3.65 1.68
CA ARG A 60 5.74 -2.99 2.77
C ARG A 60 5.50 -1.55 2.41
N PHE A 61 4.25 -1.11 2.49
CA PHE A 61 3.90 0.29 2.43
C PHE A 61 3.41 0.75 3.79
N LEU A 62 4.04 1.76 4.36
CA LEU A 62 3.69 2.33 5.66
C LEU A 62 3.26 3.78 5.47
N VAL A 63 2.07 4.12 5.94
CA VAL A 63 1.58 5.50 6.04
C VAL A 63 1.30 5.82 7.50
N THR A 64 1.77 6.98 7.94
CA THR A 64 1.53 7.51 9.29
C THR A 64 1.30 9.02 9.23
N GLY A 65 0.85 9.61 10.34
CA GLY A 65 0.80 11.07 10.50
C GLY A 65 2.17 11.79 10.33
N LEU A 66 3.29 11.06 10.33
CA LEU A 66 4.64 11.62 10.24
C LEU A 66 5.32 11.38 8.87
N GLY A 67 4.82 10.45 8.06
CA GLY A 67 5.42 10.14 6.78
C GLY A 67 4.86 8.90 6.09
N ILE A 68 5.36 8.66 4.88
CA ILE A 68 4.98 7.58 3.97
C ILE A 68 6.25 6.90 3.46
N SER A 69 6.30 5.57 3.51
CA SER A 69 7.44 4.79 3.01
C SER A 69 7.02 3.52 2.28
N TRP A 70 7.86 3.11 1.33
CA TRP A 70 7.82 1.82 0.65
C TRP A 70 9.14 1.10 0.92
N VAL A 71 9.06 -0.16 1.35
CA VAL A 71 10.21 -0.99 1.65
C VAL A 71 10.09 -2.28 0.87
N GLU A 72 11.14 -2.62 0.13
CA GLU A 72 11.29 -3.91 -0.51
C GLU A 72 12.22 -4.78 0.32
N MET A 73 11.81 -6.02 0.54
CA MET A 73 12.57 -7.01 1.27
C MET A 73 12.75 -8.26 0.41
N ARG A 74 13.84 -8.98 0.66
CA ARG A 74 14.01 -10.35 0.16
C ARG A 74 14.59 -11.22 1.26
N ASN A 75 13.89 -12.31 1.57
CA ASN A 75 14.27 -13.23 2.65
C ASN A 75 14.52 -12.50 3.99
N GLY A 76 13.71 -11.49 4.29
CA GLY A 76 13.82 -10.66 5.50
C GLY A 76 14.90 -9.57 5.46
N VAL A 77 15.67 -9.44 4.38
CA VAL A 77 16.66 -8.38 4.21
C VAL A 77 16.06 -7.22 3.42
N GLU A 78 16.11 -6.02 3.98
CA GLU A 78 15.74 -4.79 3.27
C GLU A 78 16.69 -4.55 2.08
N LEU A 79 16.12 -4.37 0.89
CA LEU A 79 16.85 -4.10 -0.34
C LEU A 79 16.77 -2.63 -0.74
N VAL A 80 15.57 -2.06 -0.63
CA VAL A 80 15.26 -0.70 -1.05
C VAL A 80 14.29 -0.07 -0.05
N LYS A 81 14.50 1.20 0.23
CA LYS A 81 13.57 2.05 0.97
C LYS A 81 13.36 3.35 0.22
N LEU A 82 12.09 3.64 -0.09
CA LEU A 82 11.64 4.86 -0.73
C LEU A 82 10.72 5.62 0.22
N GLU A 83 10.73 6.94 0.14
CA GLU A 83 9.99 7.82 1.05
C GLU A 83 9.13 8.81 0.24
N GLY A 84 8.00 9.22 0.80
CA GLY A 84 7.14 10.25 0.23
C GLY A 84 6.65 9.92 -1.18
N ALA A 85 6.97 10.78 -2.15
CA ALA A 85 6.44 10.67 -3.50
C ALA A 85 6.87 9.40 -4.24
N GLU A 86 8.09 8.92 -4.03
CA GLU A 86 8.58 7.69 -4.68
C GLU A 86 7.85 6.45 -4.13
N ALA A 87 7.58 6.43 -2.83
CA ALA A 87 6.76 5.37 -2.23
C ALA A 87 5.34 5.34 -2.81
N ILE A 88 4.73 6.50 -3.04
CA ILE A 88 3.41 6.60 -3.69
C ILE A 88 3.45 6.07 -5.13
N GLN A 89 4.53 6.33 -5.86
CA GLN A 89 4.68 5.83 -7.23
C GLN A 89 4.73 4.30 -7.30
N GLU A 90 5.47 3.65 -6.39
CA GLU A 90 5.49 2.18 -6.35
C GLU A 90 4.14 1.59 -5.92
N LEU A 91 3.42 2.24 -5.00
CA LEU A 91 2.07 1.82 -4.64
C LEU A 91 1.10 1.90 -5.83
N ASP A 92 1.16 2.97 -6.62
CA ASP A 92 0.33 3.10 -7.82
C ASP A 92 0.68 2.06 -8.90
N ARG A 93 1.97 1.74 -9.06
CA ARG A 93 2.40 0.66 -9.96
C ARG A 93 1.83 -0.69 -9.55
N LEU A 94 1.90 -1.04 -8.26
CA LEU A 94 1.30 -2.26 -7.73
C LEU A 94 -0.22 -2.28 -7.98
N SER A 95 -0.88 -1.17 -7.71
CA SER A 95 -2.33 -1.00 -7.94
C SER A 95 -2.71 -1.16 -9.42
N CYS A 96 -1.93 -0.58 -10.33
CA CYS A 96 -2.10 -0.73 -11.78
C CYS A 96 -1.92 -2.18 -12.22
N HIS A 97 -0.90 -2.86 -11.69
CA HIS A 97 -0.65 -4.26 -12.00
C HIS A 97 -1.84 -5.14 -11.58
N LEU A 98 -2.35 -4.97 -10.36
CA LEU A 98 -3.54 -5.70 -9.89
C LEU A 98 -4.74 -5.49 -10.82
N ARG A 99 -5.04 -4.23 -11.19
CA ARG A 99 -6.14 -3.91 -12.11
C ARG A 99 -5.97 -4.58 -13.49
N SER A 100 -4.73 -4.74 -13.94
CA SER A 100 -4.44 -5.42 -15.21
C SER A 100 -4.73 -6.91 -15.16
N LEU A 101 -4.42 -7.58 -14.03
CA LEU A 101 -4.73 -8.99 -13.81
C LEU A 101 -6.24 -9.23 -13.80
N GLN A 102 -6.97 -8.42 -13.02
CA GLN A 102 -8.43 -8.50 -12.91
C GLN A 102 -9.14 -8.30 -14.27
N ARG A 103 -8.59 -7.45 -15.13
CA ARG A 103 -9.15 -7.23 -16.48
C ARG A 103 -8.92 -8.44 -17.39
N SER A 104 -7.79 -9.13 -17.26
CA SER A 104 -7.51 -10.33 -18.04
C SER A 104 -8.51 -11.44 -17.74
N GLU A 105 -8.81 -11.67 -16.46
CA GLU A 105 -9.80 -12.67 -16.03
C GLU A 105 -11.22 -12.36 -16.55
N ALA A 106 -11.60 -11.08 -16.59
CA ALA A 106 -12.92 -10.67 -17.08
C ALA A 106 -13.11 -10.78 -18.61
N VAL A 107 -12.02 -10.88 -19.38
CA VAL A 107 -12.07 -11.08 -20.85
C VAL A 107 -12.08 -12.57 -21.20
N GLU A 108 -11.60 -13.44 -20.31
CA GLU A 108 -11.54 -14.89 -20.52
C GLU A 108 -12.77 -15.65 -19.98
N ALA A 109 -13.60 -15.00 -19.16
CA ALA A 109 -14.86 -15.53 -18.61
C ALA A 109 -16.08 -15.23 -19.49
#